data_AF-A0A829YKD0-F1
#
_entry.id   AF-A0A829YKD0-F1
#
_cell.length_a   1.000
_cell.length_b   1.000
_cell.length_c   1.000
_cell.angle_alpha   90.00
_cell.angle_beta   90.00
_cell.angle_gamma   90.00
#
_symmetry.space_group_name_H-M   'P 1'
#
loop_
_entity.id
_entity.type
_entity.pdbx_description
1 polymer ?
#
loop_
_entity_poly.entity_id
_entity_poly.type
_entity_poly.pdbx_seq_one_letter_code
_entity_poly.pdbx_strand_id
1 'polypeptide(L)'
;MRGQQKAECDVHAPWMATLGVALLAVTELSRAALPAEPFWQSRDNPQRETSVSVQLPPGIKVVPTELEGPVFADEQGMTLYIWPQQQLRNGNLGDRRNSGVSTCDDTIYRETSGLMSPYPPGYLLPDLDKRRSCEQLWKPKLAPADAKPVGNWTLIERESGEMQWAYDGLPLYTSDRDREPGDVLAGTKSIIVGEQGAARFPIGPAADIPPELEVMPFRTGHLLITNKGYSVYSSDADAPNQSNCNKECLKDWAPVAAPQIAKPHGEWSIIERSPGIRQWTFRGKPLYTYRIEKRTRSMMGSDNPGWHNVFTQRAYSPPSEFTIQDSRIGQVLADASGKTIYLYHCNDDALDQQSCDSPESPQQYRLAICGNFDPKVCQVTFPYVKARSGAKADSALWSVIDIDPNTGNRALPGQRGAISVWAYRDRPVYTYGEDEKPGDVNGDNFGEFNGARNGFKAFWLRDDYRDNAMGISLKDVTGR
;
A
#
# COMPACT_ATOMS: atom_id res chain seq x y z
N MET A 1 17.70 -31.66 -71.47
CA MET A 1 18.62 -32.16 -72.51
C MET A 1 19.76 -31.17 -72.66
N ARG A 2 21.02 -31.65 -72.60
CA ARG A 2 22.30 -31.08 -73.09
C ARG A 2 22.60 -29.59 -72.78
N GLY A 3 23.74 -29.21 -72.24
CA GLY A 3 25.00 -29.92 -72.04
C GLY A 3 26.05 -28.93 -71.51
N GLN A 4 27.03 -29.47 -70.81
CA GLN A 4 28.22 -28.78 -70.33
C GLN A 4 29.13 -28.36 -71.50
N GLN A 5 29.87 -27.27 -71.33
CA GLN A 5 31.22 -27.13 -71.89
C GLN A 5 32.16 -26.56 -70.83
N LYS A 6 33.32 -27.21 -70.72
CA LYS A 6 34.48 -26.96 -69.85
C LYS A 6 35.53 -26.11 -70.59
N ALA A 7 36.53 -25.70 -69.79
CA ALA A 7 37.90 -25.23 -70.11
C ALA A 7 38.06 -23.71 -69.94
N GLU A 8 39.10 -23.16 -69.32
CA GLU A 8 40.34 -23.71 -68.74
C GLU A 8 40.95 -22.66 -67.79
N CYS A 9 41.81 -23.11 -66.88
CA CYS A 9 42.48 -22.31 -65.86
C CYS A 9 43.66 -21.51 -66.43
N ASP A 10 43.95 -20.33 -65.85
CA ASP A 10 45.33 -19.87 -65.74
C ASP A 10 45.59 -19.09 -64.44
N VAL A 11 46.78 -19.30 -63.89
CA VAL A 11 47.17 -19.11 -62.48
C VAL A 11 48.15 -17.95 -62.36
N HIS A 12 47.92 -17.02 -61.41
CA HIS A 12 48.99 -16.25 -60.76
C HIS A 12 48.58 -15.83 -59.33
N ALA A 13 49.59 -15.78 -58.46
CA ALA A 13 49.54 -15.93 -57.00
C ALA A 13 49.40 -14.57 -56.23
N PRO A 14 49.59 -14.50 -54.90
CA PRO A 14 48.50 -14.33 -53.94
C PRO A 14 48.54 -12.97 -53.22
N TRP A 15 47.37 -12.47 -52.82
CA TRP A 15 47.29 -11.40 -51.81
C TRP A 15 46.97 -12.05 -50.46
N MET A 16 47.91 -11.93 -49.51
CA MET A 16 47.66 -12.27 -48.11
C MET A 16 46.63 -11.27 -47.55
N ALA A 17 45.40 -11.73 -47.36
CA ALA A 17 44.42 -11.05 -46.51
C ALA A 17 44.42 -11.73 -45.14
N THR A 18 44.95 -11.03 -44.15
CA THR A 18 44.85 -11.33 -42.73
C THR A 18 43.40 -11.58 -42.32
N LEU A 19 43.12 -12.79 -41.82
CA LEU A 19 41.89 -13.14 -41.10
C LEU A 19 41.86 -12.37 -39.77
N GLY A 20 41.23 -11.21 -39.77
CA GLY A 20 40.79 -10.55 -38.54
C GLY A 20 39.60 -11.30 -37.98
N VAL A 21 39.79 -12.00 -36.86
CA VAL A 21 38.69 -12.51 -36.04
C VAL A 21 37.94 -11.29 -35.50
N ALA A 22 36.80 -10.96 -36.10
CA ALA A 22 35.87 -10.00 -35.54
C ALA A 22 35.23 -10.64 -34.30
N LEU A 23 35.73 -10.29 -33.11
CA LEU A 23 34.96 -10.46 -31.88
C LEU A 23 33.66 -9.66 -32.05
N LEU A 24 32.55 -10.37 -32.26
CA LEU A 24 31.22 -9.82 -32.01
C LEU A 24 31.13 -9.61 -30.50
N ALA A 25 31.50 -8.41 -30.05
CA ALA A 25 31.10 -7.93 -28.75
C ALA A 25 29.57 -7.87 -28.75
N VAL A 26 28.94 -8.86 -28.11
CA VAL A 26 27.55 -8.75 -27.70
C VAL A 26 27.56 -7.69 -26.60
N THR A 27 27.39 -6.43 -26.98
CA THR A 27 26.97 -5.40 -26.04
C THR A 27 25.60 -5.84 -25.56
N GLU A 28 25.52 -6.35 -24.33
CA GLU A 28 24.27 -6.31 -23.60
C GLU A 28 23.80 -4.85 -23.68
N LEU A 29 22.73 -4.62 -24.43
CA LEU A 29 21.94 -3.43 -24.26
C LEU A 29 21.42 -3.53 -22.83
N SER A 30 22.16 -2.96 -21.87
CA SER A 30 21.61 -2.64 -20.56
C SER A 30 20.31 -1.92 -20.86
N ARG A 31 19.19 -2.59 -20.62
CA ARG A 31 17.89 -1.96 -20.55
C ARG A 31 18.11 -0.80 -19.59
N ALA A 32 18.09 0.43 -20.09
CA ALA A 32 18.31 1.58 -19.23
C ALA A 32 17.37 1.41 -18.05
N ALA A 33 17.93 1.27 -16.84
CA ALA A 33 17.12 1.12 -15.64
C ALA A 33 16.11 2.25 -15.67
N LEU A 34 14.81 1.92 -15.58
CA LEU A 34 13.79 2.95 -15.49
C LEU A 34 14.23 3.91 -14.38
N PRO A 35 14.25 5.24 -14.61
CA PRO A 35 14.55 6.16 -13.52
C PRO A 35 13.59 5.84 -12.40
N ALA A 36 14.12 5.35 -11.27
CA ALA A 36 13.28 4.99 -10.16
C ALA A 36 12.61 6.27 -9.69
N GLU A 37 11.29 6.37 -9.93
CA GLU A 37 10.43 7.30 -9.21
C GLU A 37 10.89 7.29 -7.75
N PRO A 38 11.11 8.46 -7.11
CA PRO A 38 11.57 8.50 -5.73
C PRO A 38 10.42 8.07 -4.81
N PHE A 39 10.07 6.78 -4.81
CA PHE A 39 8.91 6.21 -4.10
C PHE A 39 8.86 6.64 -2.63
N TRP A 40 10.02 6.83 -2.02
CA TRP A 40 10.17 7.16 -0.62
C TRP A 40 10.91 8.47 -0.39
N GLN A 41 10.85 8.96 0.83
CA GLN A 41 11.61 10.10 1.32
C GLN A 41 12.47 9.74 2.54
N SER A 42 13.52 10.52 2.80
CA SER A 42 14.27 10.43 4.06
C SER A 42 13.39 10.83 5.24
N ARG A 43 13.66 10.27 6.42
CA ARG A 43 13.03 10.65 7.69
C ARG A 43 13.22 12.13 8.04
N ASP A 44 14.34 12.70 7.62
CA ASP A 44 14.67 14.11 7.83
C ASP A 44 13.86 15.05 6.92
N ASN A 45 13.16 14.52 5.91
CA ASN A 45 12.28 15.32 5.09
C ASN A 45 11.05 15.75 5.92
N PRO A 46 10.81 17.06 6.12
CA PRO A 46 9.69 17.55 6.93
C PRO A 46 8.34 17.50 6.21
N GLN A 47 8.32 17.17 4.91
CA GLN A 47 7.09 17.21 4.11
C GLN A 47 6.08 16.15 4.57
N ARG A 48 4.94 16.62 5.08
CA ARG A 48 3.81 15.81 5.50
C ARG A 48 2.54 16.33 4.83
N GLU A 49 1.55 15.47 4.73
CA GLU A 49 0.24 15.88 4.25
C GLU A 49 -0.40 16.85 5.26
N THR A 50 -0.84 18.00 4.76
CA THR A 50 -1.64 18.96 5.52
C THR A 50 -3.10 18.56 5.46
N SER A 51 -3.84 18.82 6.55
CA SER A 51 -5.27 18.52 6.65
C SER A 51 -6.08 19.77 6.95
N VAL A 52 -7.34 19.76 6.52
CA VAL A 52 -8.30 20.81 6.87
C VAL A 52 -8.49 20.84 8.39
N SER A 53 -8.52 22.04 8.96
CA SER A 53 -8.83 22.22 10.38
C SER A 53 -10.27 21.84 10.65
N VAL A 54 -10.48 20.94 11.62
CA VAL A 54 -11.79 20.43 12.01
C VAL A 54 -12.02 20.62 13.50
N GLN A 55 -13.28 20.80 13.89
CA GLN A 55 -13.66 20.78 15.30
C GLN A 55 -13.59 19.35 15.83
N LEU A 56 -12.95 19.18 16.98
CA LEU A 56 -12.73 17.87 17.62
C LEU A 56 -13.45 17.84 18.97
N PRO A 57 -14.05 16.69 19.35
CA PRO A 57 -14.49 16.47 20.71
C PRO A 57 -13.32 16.52 21.71
N PRO A 58 -13.59 16.82 23.00
CA PRO A 58 -12.58 16.73 24.04
C PRO A 58 -11.88 15.37 24.06
N GLY A 59 -10.54 15.39 24.16
CA GLY A 59 -9.72 14.18 24.19
C GLY A 59 -9.37 13.63 22.81
N ILE A 60 -10.03 14.03 21.73
CA ILE A 60 -9.66 13.64 20.37
C ILE A 60 -8.61 14.60 19.82
N LYS A 61 -7.57 14.06 19.19
CA LYS A 61 -6.51 14.83 18.52
C LYS A 61 -6.24 14.32 17.10
N VAL A 62 -5.55 15.12 16.31
CA VAL A 62 -5.02 14.71 15.00
C VAL A 62 -3.55 14.35 15.17
N VAL A 63 -3.16 13.15 14.75
CA VAL A 63 -1.79 12.63 14.85
C VAL A 63 -1.27 12.37 13.43
N PRO A 64 -0.08 12.89 13.06
CA PRO A 64 0.53 12.54 11.78
C PRO A 64 1.02 11.09 11.81
N THR A 65 0.81 10.35 10.72
CA THR A 65 1.34 8.99 10.54
C THR A 65 2.28 8.95 9.35
N GLU A 66 3.11 7.92 9.25
CA GLU A 66 4.08 7.80 8.14
C GLU A 66 3.40 7.54 6.78
N LEU A 67 2.31 6.79 6.75
CA LEU A 67 1.70 6.33 5.49
C LEU A 67 0.22 6.67 5.33
N GLU A 68 -0.58 6.75 6.41
CA GLU A 68 -2.04 6.92 6.33
C GLU A 68 -2.51 8.38 6.28
N GLY A 69 -1.55 9.30 6.20
CA GLY A 69 -1.75 10.74 6.41
C GLY A 69 -2.05 11.08 7.87
N PRO A 70 -2.59 12.28 8.15
CA PRO A 70 -3.10 12.63 9.46
C PRO A 70 -4.31 11.76 9.84
N VAL A 71 -4.30 11.19 11.05
CA VAL A 71 -5.41 10.37 11.58
C VAL A 71 -6.01 11.02 12.81
N PHE A 72 -7.28 10.76 13.08
CA PHE A 72 -7.86 11.02 14.39
C PHE A 72 -7.33 9.98 15.37
N ALA A 73 -7.05 10.43 16.59
CA ALA A 73 -6.56 9.60 17.66
C ALA A 73 -7.22 9.98 18.99
N ASP A 74 -7.24 9.05 19.93
CA ASP A 74 -7.67 9.30 21.30
C ASP A 74 -6.67 10.19 22.07
N GLU A 75 -6.93 10.41 23.36
CA GLU A 75 -6.13 11.30 24.19
C GLU A 75 -4.71 10.76 24.41
N GLN A 76 -4.51 9.44 24.35
CA GLN A 76 -3.21 8.79 24.39
C GLN A 76 -2.49 8.88 23.04
N GLY A 77 -3.23 8.99 21.94
CA GLY A 77 -2.70 9.07 20.57
C GLY A 77 -2.83 7.78 19.78
N MET A 78 -3.68 6.86 20.25
CA MET A 78 -4.02 5.65 19.53
C MET A 78 -4.98 5.97 18.40
N THR A 79 -4.68 5.46 17.21
CA THR A 79 -5.45 5.72 15.99
C THR A 79 -6.90 5.27 16.12
N LEU A 80 -7.83 6.08 15.61
CA LEU A 80 -9.24 5.73 15.53
C LEU A 80 -9.57 5.11 14.17
N TYR A 81 -10.34 4.03 14.23
CA TYR A 81 -10.78 3.25 13.08
C TYR A 81 -12.30 3.20 13.00
N ILE A 82 -12.78 3.04 11.77
CA ILE A 82 -14.15 2.65 11.45
C ILE A 82 -14.17 1.22 10.89
N TRP A 83 -15.32 0.55 11.02
CA TRP A 83 -15.57 -0.74 10.41
C TRP A 83 -16.82 -0.67 9.53
N PRO A 84 -16.77 -0.04 8.36
CA PRO A 84 -17.95 0.15 7.54
C PRO A 84 -18.49 -1.17 7.02
N GLN A 85 -19.81 -1.25 6.87
CA GLN A 85 -20.47 -2.39 6.25
C GLN A 85 -19.97 -2.57 4.81
N GLN A 86 -19.39 -3.72 4.52
CA GLN A 86 -18.93 -4.12 3.19
C GLN A 86 -19.72 -5.33 2.69
N GLN A 87 -19.92 -5.37 1.38
CA GLN A 87 -20.52 -6.52 0.72
C GLN A 87 -19.51 -7.66 0.65
N LEU A 88 -19.93 -8.81 1.17
CA LEU A 88 -19.26 -10.09 1.06
C LEU A 88 -19.99 -10.95 0.04
N ARG A 89 -19.42 -12.11 -0.30
CA ARG A 89 -20.00 -12.98 -1.33
C ARG A 89 -21.43 -13.46 -0.98
N ASN A 90 -21.68 -13.77 0.29
CA ASN A 90 -22.97 -14.28 0.76
C ASN A 90 -23.63 -13.37 1.82
N GLY A 91 -23.42 -12.06 1.78
CA GLY A 91 -24.08 -11.13 2.70
C GLY A 91 -23.33 -9.82 2.86
N ASN A 92 -23.65 -9.07 3.91
CA ASN A 92 -22.96 -7.83 4.25
C ASN A 92 -22.50 -7.90 5.69
N LEU A 93 -21.35 -7.29 5.99
CA LEU A 93 -20.79 -7.33 7.33
C LEU A 93 -19.99 -6.06 7.65
N GLY A 94 -19.97 -5.69 8.92
CA GLY A 94 -19.47 -4.41 9.42
C GLY A 94 -20.60 -3.47 9.81
N ASP A 95 -20.23 -2.33 10.38
CA ASP A 95 -21.12 -1.32 10.90
C ASP A 95 -21.84 -0.59 9.79
N ARG A 96 -23.18 -0.67 9.82
CA ARG A 96 -24.01 0.11 8.91
C ARG A 96 -24.00 1.57 9.36
N ARG A 97 -23.62 2.47 8.44
CA ARG A 97 -23.64 3.92 8.66
C ARG A 97 -25.02 4.40 9.12
N ASN A 98 -25.04 5.28 10.11
CA ASN A 98 -26.22 5.90 10.70
C ASN A 98 -27.23 4.88 11.27
N SER A 99 -26.81 3.65 11.55
CA SER A 99 -27.66 2.65 12.20
C SER A 99 -27.92 2.98 13.68
N GLY A 100 -27.04 3.76 14.30
CA GLY A 100 -27.09 4.04 15.73
C GLY A 100 -26.61 2.88 16.61
N VAL A 101 -26.10 1.81 16.01
CA VAL A 101 -25.61 0.61 16.72
C VAL A 101 -24.28 0.15 16.14
N SER A 102 -23.50 -0.56 16.96
CA SER A 102 -22.24 -1.21 16.59
C SER A 102 -22.47 -2.71 16.46
N THR A 103 -21.92 -3.31 15.41
CA THR A 103 -21.90 -4.76 15.17
C THR A 103 -20.68 -5.45 15.77
N CYS A 104 -19.73 -4.68 16.30
CA CYS A 104 -18.57 -5.18 17.03
C CYS A 104 -18.93 -5.33 18.51
N ASP A 105 -19.11 -6.58 18.95
CA ASP A 105 -19.60 -6.95 20.27
C ASP A 105 -18.57 -7.77 21.08
N ASP A 106 -18.97 -8.20 22.28
CA ASP A 106 -18.18 -9.04 23.17
C ASP A 106 -18.32 -10.54 22.87
N THR A 107 -19.07 -10.92 21.83
CA THR A 107 -19.23 -12.30 21.40
C THR A 107 -17.90 -12.90 20.93
N ILE A 108 -17.51 -14.03 21.51
CA ILE A 108 -16.40 -14.84 21.01
C ILE A 108 -16.96 -15.84 19.98
N TYR A 109 -16.96 -15.43 18.71
CA TYR A 109 -17.37 -16.29 17.60
C TYR A 109 -16.46 -17.51 17.50
N ARG A 110 -17.04 -18.71 17.44
CA ARG A 110 -16.26 -19.98 17.42
C ARG A 110 -16.23 -20.66 16.06
N GLU A 111 -17.06 -20.20 15.14
CA GLU A 111 -17.33 -20.87 13.87
C GLU A 111 -17.28 -19.88 12.71
N THR A 112 -17.03 -20.40 11.51
CA THR A 112 -17.18 -19.65 10.27
C THR A 112 -18.63 -19.20 10.07
N SER A 113 -18.80 -17.99 9.57
CA SER A 113 -20.08 -17.35 9.23
C SER A 113 -20.61 -17.83 7.88
N GLY A 114 -19.74 -18.31 6.99
CA GLY A 114 -20.09 -18.71 5.63
C GLY A 114 -20.40 -17.54 4.70
N LEU A 115 -20.11 -16.32 5.13
CA LEU A 115 -20.31 -15.11 4.32
C LEU A 115 -19.28 -15.02 3.19
N MET A 116 -18.16 -15.74 3.30
CA MET A 116 -17.14 -15.84 2.26
C MET A 116 -17.04 -17.27 1.70
N SER A 117 -17.51 -17.45 0.47
CA SER A 117 -17.34 -18.72 -0.27
C SER A 117 -15.87 -18.95 -0.62
N PRO A 118 -15.34 -20.19 -0.54
CA PRO A 118 -16.06 -21.45 -0.48
C PRO A 118 -16.43 -21.94 0.93
N TYR A 119 -16.15 -21.18 1.99
CA TYR A 119 -16.42 -21.62 3.36
C TYR A 119 -17.93 -21.64 3.62
N PRO A 120 -18.53 -22.80 3.94
CA PRO A 120 -19.86 -22.83 4.54
C PRO A 120 -19.76 -22.40 6.01
N PRO A 121 -20.89 -22.02 6.63
CA PRO A 121 -20.93 -21.75 8.06
C PRO A 121 -20.67 -23.03 8.89
N GLY A 122 -20.28 -22.84 10.14
CA GLY A 122 -20.27 -23.93 11.14
C GLY A 122 -18.95 -24.68 11.29
N TYR A 123 -17.87 -24.27 10.62
CA TYR A 123 -16.55 -24.84 10.87
C TYR A 123 -15.85 -24.14 12.02
N LEU A 124 -15.29 -24.93 12.94
CA LEU A 124 -14.53 -24.39 14.08
C LEU A 124 -13.32 -23.57 13.62
N LEU A 125 -13.16 -22.39 14.22
CA LEU A 125 -12.01 -21.53 14.01
C LEU A 125 -10.77 -22.07 14.75
N PRO A 126 -9.55 -21.78 14.29
CA PRO A 126 -8.33 -22.12 15.02
C PRO A 126 -8.21 -21.35 16.36
N ASP A 127 -7.41 -21.91 17.29
CA ASP A 127 -7.05 -21.28 18.57
C ASP A 127 -8.24 -20.76 19.40
N LEU A 128 -9.35 -21.53 19.45
CA LEU A 128 -10.56 -21.15 20.19
C LEU A 128 -10.34 -20.83 21.67
N ASP A 129 -9.31 -21.40 22.29
CA ASP A 129 -8.93 -21.15 23.68
C ASP A 129 -8.28 -19.78 23.89
N LYS A 130 -7.75 -19.16 22.82
CA LYS A 130 -7.07 -17.86 22.83
C LYS A 130 -7.85 -16.78 22.09
N ARG A 131 -8.89 -17.15 21.34
CA ARG A 131 -9.68 -16.21 20.57
C ARG A 131 -10.32 -15.17 21.49
N ARG A 132 -10.19 -13.91 21.08
CA ARG A 132 -10.75 -12.73 21.76
C ARG A 132 -11.97 -12.24 21.00
N SER A 133 -12.87 -11.54 21.67
CA SER A 133 -14.03 -10.93 21.02
C SER A 133 -13.64 -9.73 20.16
N CYS A 134 -14.59 -9.23 19.37
CA CYS A 134 -14.38 -8.03 18.57
C CYS A 134 -13.97 -6.85 19.45
N GLU A 135 -14.70 -6.56 20.52
CA GLU A 135 -14.42 -5.44 21.43
C GLU A 135 -13.06 -5.54 22.14
N GLN A 136 -12.58 -6.76 22.38
CA GLN A 136 -11.28 -6.95 23.00
C GLN A 136 -10.15 -6.52 22.05
N LEU A 137 -10.28 -6.76 20.75
CA LEU A 137 -9.30 -6.38 19.73
C LEU A 137 -9.50 -4.96 19.21
N TRP A 138 -10.76 -4.51 19.17
CA TRP A 138 -11.24 -3.24 18.66
C TRP A 138 -12.02 -2.54 19.75
N LYS A 139 -11.28 -1.89 20.65
CA LYS A 139 -11.87 -1.26 21.84
C LYS A 139 -12.76 -0.09 21.43
N PRO A 140 -14.05 -0.07 21.79
CA PRO A 140 -14.93 1.05 21.48
C PRO A 140 -14.39 2.37 22.05
N LYS A 141 -14.38 3.44 21.24
CA LYS A 141 -14.06 4.78 21.74
C LYS A 141 -15.27 5.35 22.47
N LEU A 142 -15.37 5.02 23.75
CA LEU A 142 -16.45 5.49 24.61
C LEU A 142 -16.46 7.03 24.72
N ALA A 143 -17.66 7.58 24.79
CA ALA A 143 -17.92 8.98 24.98
C ALA A 143 -18.25 9.27 26.44
N PRO A 144 -17.77 10.39 27.01
CA PRO A 144 -18.21 10.85 28.32
C PRO A 144 -19.73 11.01 28.40
N ALA A 145 -20.32 10.84 29.59
CA ALA A 145 -21.77 10.91 29.78
C ALA A 145 -22.39 12.27 29.39
N ASP A 146 -21.61 13.35 29.45
CA ASP A 146 -22.00 14.71 29.08
C ASP A 146 -21.57 15.11 27.66
N ALA A 147 -21.05 14.15 26.88
CA ALA A 147 -20.63 14.38 25.51
C ALA A 147 -21.77 14.93 24.65
N LYS A 148 -21.42 15.82 23.73
CA LYS A 148 -22.35 16.40 22.76
C LYS A 148 -21.80 16.22 21.34
N PRO A 149 -22.66 15.96 20.35
CA PRO A 149 -22.24 15.95 18.95
C PRO A 149 -21.58 17.26 18.53
N VAL A 150 -20.56 17.18 17.69
CA VAL A 150 -19.82 18.34 17.14
C VAL A 150 -19.45 18.04 15.69
N GLY A 151 -19.95 18.83 14.73
CA GLY A 151 -19.70 18.57 13.31
C GLY A 151 -20.13 17.17 12.89
N ASN A 152 -19.18 16.38 12.35
CA ASN A 152 -19.42 14.98 11.95
C ASN A 152 -19.28 13.97 13.11
N TRP A 153 -18.94 14.44 14.31
CA TRP A 153 -18.85 13.60 15.50
C TRP A 153 -20.22 13.45 16.12
N THR A 154 -20.72 12.22 16.16
CA THR A 154 -22.02 11.86 16.74
C THR A 154 -21.84 10.83 17.85
N LEU A 155 -22.95 10.50 18.52
CA LEU A 155 -22.97 9.52 19.59
C LEU A 155 -23.89 8.37 19.20
N ILE A 156 -23.52 7.17 19.60
CA ILE A 156 -24.37 5.98 19.55
C ILE A 156 -24.45 5.35 20.94
N GLU A 157 -25.53 4.65 21.22
CA GLU A 157 -25.72 3.90 22.46
C GLU A 157 -25.42 2.43 22.18
N ARG A 158 -24.50 1.85 22.95
CA ARG A 158 -24.18 0.42 22.88
C ARG A 158 -25.25 -0.39 23.61
N GLU A 159 -25.31 -1.70 23.34
CA GLU A 159 -26.21 -2.60 24.08
C GLU A 159 -25.93 -2.63 25.59
N SER A 160 -24.68 -2.35 26.00
CA SER A 160 -24.30 -2.18 27.41
C SER A 160 -24.88 -0.92 28.07
N GLY A 161 -25.47 0.00 27.29
CA GLY A 161 -25.93 1.33 27.73
C GLY A 161 -24.82 2.40 27.74
N GLU A 162 -23.59 2.03 27.40
CA GLU A 162 -22.48 2.99 27.27
C GLU A 162 -22.58 3.77 25.97
N MET A 163 -22.27 5.07 26.03
CA MET A 163 -22.21 5.92 24.84
C MET A 163 -20.86 5.76 24.15
N GLN A 164 -20.87 5.64 22.82
CA GLN A 164 -19.67 5.55 21.99
C GLN A 164 -19.65 6.67 20.97
N TRP A 165 -18.46 7.21 20.71
CA TRP A 165 -18.24 8.15 19.62
C TRP A 165 -18.42 7.47 18.26
N ALA A 166 -19.08 8.18 17.35
CA ALA A 166 -19.16 7.86 15.95
C ALA A 166 -18.65 9.04 15.11
N TYR A 167 -18.06 8.76 13.95
CA TYR A 167 -17.66 9.76 12.98
C TYR A 167 -18.36 9.51 11.65
N ASP A 168 -19.02 10.53 11.11
CA ASP A 168 -19.85 10.43 9.90
C ASP A 168 -20.89 9.29 10.00
N GLY A 169 -21.35 9.00 11.23
CA GLY A 169 -22.34 7.96 11.50
C GLY A 169 -21.80 6.53 11.57
N LEU A 170 -20.48 6.33 11.64
CA LEU A 170 -19.86 5.02 11.89
C LEU A 170 -19.22 4.98 13.28
N PRO A 171 -19.41 3.90 14.07
CA PRO A 171 -18.79 3.73 15.39
C PRO A 171 -17.26 3.75 15.31
N LEU A 172 -16.62 4.27 16.35
CA LEU A 172 -15.16 4.41 16.41
C LEU A 172 -14.51 3.44 17.37
N TYR A 173 -13.36 2.90 16.97
CA TYR A 173 -12.57 1.95 17.76
C TYR A 173 -11.10 2.34 17.78
N THR A 174 -10.40 1.97 18.85
CA THR A 174 -8.94 1.83 18.83
C THR A 174 -8.58 0.34 18.68
N SER A 175 -7.39 0.04 18.17
CA SER A 175 -6.92 -1.34 18.06
C SER A 175 -5.96 -1.71 19.19
N ASP A 176 -6.03 -2.94 19.66
CA ASP A 176 -5.04 -3.52 20.57
C ASP A 176 -3.68 -3.83 19.92
N ARG A 177 -3.60 -3.77 18.58
CA ARG A 177 -2.35 -3.92 17.84
C ARG A 177 -1.52 -2.65 17.84
N ASP A 178 -2.16 -1.49 17.94
CA ASP A 178 -1.47 -0.21 18.03
C ASP A 178 -0.90 -0.07 19.45
N ARG A 179 0.41 0.22 19.56
CA ARG A 179 1.16 0.20 20.83
C ARG A 179 1.69 1.57 21.20
N GLU A 180 1.99 2.38 20.20
CA GLU A 180 2.54 3.72 20.34
C GLU A 180 1.62 4.76 19.66
N PRO A 181 1.68 6.02 20.10
CA PRO A 181 0.93 7.09 19.44
C PRO A 181 1.26 7.21 17.94
N GLY A 182 0.23 7.21 17.11
CA GLY A 182 0.37 7.26 15.65
C GLY A 182 0.62 5.91 14.97
N ASP A 183 0.64 4.81 15.72
CA ASP A 183 0.62 3.47 15.13
C ASP A 183 -0.63 3.27 14.28
N VAL A 184 -0.43 2.64 13.14
CA VAL A 184 -1.51 2.16 12.28
C VAL A 184 -1.18 0.73 11.86
N LEU A 185 -1.29 -0.22 12.79
CA LEU A 185 -0.87 -1.62 12.62
C LEU A 185 -2.03 -2.57 12.34
N ALA A 186 -3.28 -2.12 12.56
CA ALA A 186 -4.46 -2.97 12.54
C ALA A 186 -5.34 -2.85 11.29
N GLY A 187 -5.26 -1.72 10.59
CA GLY A 187 -6.06 -1.40 9.41
C GLY A 187 -5.35 -0.39 8.53
N THR A 188 -5.68 -0.29 7.25
CA THR A 188 -5.01 0.63 6.31
C THR A 188 -5.91 1.03 5.18
N LYS A 189 -5.77 2.28 4.73
CA LYS A 189 -6.32 2.74 3.46
C LYS A 189 -5.32 2.51 2.33
N SER A 190 -4.03 2.41 2.61
CA SER A 190 -2.93 2.48 1.64
C SER A 190 -2.71 1.19 0.84
N ILE A 191 -3.29 0.08 1.28
CA ILE A 191 -3.19 -1.23 0.62
C ILE A 191 -4.52 -1.95 0.77
N ILE A 192 -5.26 -2.12 -0.33
CA ILE A 192 -6.33 -3.11 -0.40
C ILE A 192 -6.13 -3.93 -1.65
N VAL A 193 -5.81 -5.21 -1.45
CA VAL A 193 -5.77 -6.15 -2.56
C VAL A 193 -7.10 -6.89 -2.58
N GLY A 194 -7.92 -6.70 -3.61
CA GLY A 194 -9.08 -7.55 -3.88
C GLY A 194 -10.11 -7.70 -2.74
N GLU A 195 -10.77 -8.87 -2.69
CA GLU A 195 -11.84 -9.19 -1.74
C GLU A 195 -11.27 -9.65 -0.37
N GLN A 196 -10.77 -8.72 0.45
CA GLN A 196 -10.21 -9.05 1.79
C GLN A 196 -11.28 -9.40 2.84
N GLY A 197 -12.55 -9.16 2.54
CA GLY A 197 -13.63 -9.19 3.52
C GLY A 197 -13.94 -7.81 4.09
N ALA A 198 -14.63 -7.77 5.23
CA ALA A 198 -14.96 -6.53 5.91
C ALA A 198 -13.76 -6.05 6.76
N ALA A 199 -13.04 -5.05 6.25
CA ALA A 199 -11.83 -4.49 6.83
C ALA A 199 -12.10 -3.21 7.62
N ARG A 200 -11.16 -2.87 8.50
CA ARG A 200 -11.21 -1.67 9.34
C ARG A 200 -10.23 -0.63 8.82
N PHE A 201 -10.65 0.62 8.83
CA PHE A 201 -9.92 1.71 8.18
C PHE A 201 -9.59 2.81 9.17
N PRO A 202 -8.33 3.28 9.22
CA PRO A 202 -7.99 4.47 10.00
C PRO A 202 -8.66 5.68 9.38
N ILE A 203 -9.21 6.55 10.23
CA ILE A 203 -9.87 7.78 9.79
C ILE A 203 -9.10 9.01 10.22
N GLY A 204 -9.29 10.10 9.49
CA GLY A 204 -8.63 11.36 9.77
C GLY A 204 -9.37 12.52 9.11
N PRO A 205 -8.93 13.75 9.38
CA PRO A 205 -9.44 14.92 8.66
C PRO A 205 -9.14 14.81 7.17
N ALA A 206 -9.97 15.45 6.34
CA ALA A 206 -9.71 15.53 4.91
C ALA A 206 -8.39 16.28 4.63
N ALA A 207 -7.68 15.88 3.58
CA ALA A 207 -6.47 16.56 3.13
C ALA A 207 -6.80 18.01 2.70
N ASP A 208 -5.90 18.94 3.03
CA ASP A 208 -6.01 20.36 2.65
C ASP A 208 -5.52 20.57 1.21
N ILE A 209 -6.41 20.26 0.26
CA ILE A 209 -6.13 20.28 -1.18
C ILE A 209 -7.22 21.05 -1.94
N PRO A 210 -6.92 21.62 -3.12
CA PRO A 210 -7.92 22.19 -4.01
C PRO A 210 -9.06 21.20 -4.34
N PRO A 211 -10.32 21.64 -4.40
CA PRO A 211 -11.47 20.76 -4.66
C PRO A 211 -11.46 20.03 -6.01
N GLU A 212 -10.64 20.47 -6.98
CA GLU A 212 -10.48 19.78 -8.26
C GLU A 212 -9.54 18.57 -8.19
N LEU A 213 -8.92 18.34 -7.03
CA LEU A 213 -7.94 17.31 -6.78
C LEU A 213 -8.45 16.34 -5.69
N GLU A 214 -7.88 15.14 -5.69
CA GLU A 214 -8.11 14.12 -4.68
C GLU A 214 -6.76 13.52 -4.26
N VAL A 215 -6.71 13.00 -3.04
CA VAL A 215 -5.56 12.21 -2.55
C VAL A 215 -5.92 10.73 -2.62
N MET A 216 -5.04 9.97 -3.26
CA MET A 216 -5.13 8.53 -3.37
C MET A 216 -4.04 7.86 -2.53
N PRO A 217 -4.40 7.09 -1.49
CA PRO A 217 -3.43 6.30 -0.75
C PRO A 217 -2.76 5.25 -1.63
N PHE A 218 -1.46 5.09 -1.48
CA PHE A 218 -0.59 4.12 -2.12
C PHE A 218 0.35 3.52 -1.09
N ARG A 219 0.92 2.35 -1.39
CA ARG A 219 1.92 1.70 -0.53
C ARG A 219 3.16 2.57 -0.24
N THR A 220 3.46 3.51 -1.14
CA THR A 220 4.64 4.39 -1.05
C THR A 220 4.29 5.82 -0.62
N GLY A 221 3.02 6.14 -0.35
CA GLY A 221 2.59 7.47 0.08
C GLY A 221 1.18 7.84 -0.38
N HIS A 222 0.85 9.13 -0.30
CA HIS A 222 -0.42 9.69 -0.73
C HIS A 222 -0.26 10.43 -2.06
N LEU A 223 -0.69 9.78 -3.14
CA LEU A 223 -0.58 10.28 -4.51
C LEU A 223 -1.64 11.35 -4.77
N LEU A 224 -1.25 12.45 -5.38
CA LEU A 224 -2.17 13.48 -5.83
C LEU A 224 -2.74 13.11 -7.21
N ILE A 225 -4.06 13.10 -7.30
CA ILE A 225 -4.80 12.87 -8.54
C ILE A 225 -5.80 14.01 -8.79
N THR A 226 -6.25 14.16 -10.01
CA THR A 226 -7.41 15.01 -10.32
C THR A 226 -8.70 14.33 -9.86
N ASN A 227 -9.78 15.08 -9.70
CA ASN A 227 -11.13 14.54 -9.42
C ASN A 227 -11.69 13.64 -10.55
N LYS A 228 -11.01 13.56 -11.70
CA LYS A 228 -11.28 12.61 -12.78
C LYS A 228 -10.42 11.35 -12.70
N GLY A 229 -9.59 11.23 -11.67
CA GLY A 229 -8.72 10.08 -11.42
C GLY A 229 -7.34 10.14 -12.09
N TYR A 230 -7.01 11.15 -12.91
CA TYR A 230 -5.69 11.23 -13.54
C TYR A 230 -4.62 11.64 -12.54
N SER A 231 -3.48 10.93 -12.54
CA SER A 231 -2.32 11.29 -11.71
C SER A 231 -1.76 12.65 -12.05
N VAL A 232 -1.31 13.35 -11.00
CA VAL A 232 -0.66 14.64 -11.11
C VAL A 232 0.85 14.46 -11.09
N TYR A 233 1.53 15.23 -11.93
CA TYR A 233 2.96 15.20 -12.13
C TYR A 233 3.58 16.59 -12.01
N SER A 234 4.87 16.63 -11.74
CA SER A 234 5.72 17.83 -11.76
C SER A 234 6.98 17.56 -12.57
N SER A 235 7.64 18.63 -13.03
CA SER A 235 8.88 18.53 -13.81
C SER A 235 10.07 19.14 -13.09
N ASP A 236 11.23 18.50 -13.22
CA ASP A 236 12.52 19.02 -12.78
C ASP A 236 12.96 20.23 -13.61
N ALA A 237 12.50 20.33 -14.86
CA ALA A 237 12.79 21.45 -15.74
C ALA A 237 12.09 22.75 -15.31
N ASP A 238 11.06 22.67 -14.47
CA ASP A 238 10.30 23.83 -13.99
C ASP A 238 11.02 24.55 -12.84
N ALA A 239 10.99 25.89 -12.90
CA ALA A 239 11.48 26.76 -11.84
C ALA A 239 10.39 26.96 -10.75
N PRO A 240 10.78 27.40 -9.53
CA PRO A 240 9.81 27.66 -8.46
C PRO A 240 8.71 28.62 -8.90
N ASN A 241 7.46 28.16 -8.86
CA ASN A 241 6.27 28.87 -9.31
C ASN A 241 6.37 29.40 -10.76
N GLN A 242 7.06 28.67 -11.64
CA GLN A 242 7.14 29.03 -13.05
C GLN A 242 7.29 27.77 -13.92
N SER A 243 6.40 27.64 -14.90
CA SER A 243 6.48 26.56 -15.87
C SER A 243 7.41 26.88 -17.03
N ASN A 244 8.32 25.95 -17.34
CA ASN A 244 9.16 25.93 -18.53
C ASN A 244 8.62 24.96 -19.61
N CYS A 245 7.49 24.30 -19.36
CA CYS A 245 6.81 23.44 -20.32
C CYS A 245 6.26 24.26 -21.51
N ASN A 246 6.97 24.20 -22.63
CA ASN A 246 6.68 24.91 -23.88
C ASN A 246 5.61 24.21 -24.74
N LYS A 247 5.34 24.72 -25.95
CA LYS A 247 4.33 24.14 -26.87
C LYS A 247 4.56 22.67 -27.20
N GLU A 248 5.81 22.21 -27.28
CA GLU A 248 6.12 20.81 -27.56
C GLU A 248 5.79 19.94 -26.35
N CYS A 249 6.26 20.35 -25.17
CA CYS A 249 5.94 19.69 -23.90
C CYS A 249 4.42 19.60 -23.66
N LEU A 250 3.67 20.64 -24.02
CA LEU A 250 2.21 20.68 -23.84
C LEU A 250 1.42 19.69 -24.72
N LYS A 251 2.06 19.07 -25.72
CA LYS A 251 1.45 17.97 -26.49
C LYS A 251 1.26 16.71 -25.65
N ASP A 252 2.18 16.50 -24.70
CA ASP A 252 2.20 15.31 -23.85
C ASP A 252 1.73 15.62 -22.43
N TRP A 253 1.88 16.87 -21.98
CA TRP A 253 1.59 17.30 -20.61
C TRP A 253 0.51 18.36 -20.58
N ALA A 254 -0.63 18.04 -19.95
CA ALA A 254 -1.73 18.98 -19.76
C ALA A 254 -1.57 19.70 -18.42
N PRO A 255 -1.51 21.04 -18.36
CA PRO A 255 -1.50 21.77 -17.11
C PRO A 255 -2.75 21.49 -16.27
N VAL A 256 -2.58 21.27 -14.97
CA VAL A 256 -3.70 21.21 -14.02
C VAL A 256 -4.22 22.62 -13.82
N ALA A 257 -5.38 22.92 -14.41
CA ALA A 257 -5.96 24.25 -14.41
C ALA A 257 -6.40 24.68 -13.00
N ALA A 258 -6.09 25.93 -12.64
CA ALA A 258 -6.64 26.58 -11.46
C ALA A 258 -7.85 27.45 -11.85
N PRO A 259 -9.00 27.34 -11.16
CA PRO A 259 -10.14 28.21 -11.43
C PRO A 259 -9.85 29.70 -11.27
N GLN A 260 -10.62 30.56 -11.95
CA GLN A 260 -10.45 32.02 -11.84
C GLN A 260 -10.71 32.58 -10.43
N ILE A 261 -11.56 31.91 -9.65
CA ILE A 261 -11.85 32.31 -8.26
C ILE A 261 -10.88 31.69 -7.24
N ALA A 262 -9.99 30.80 -7.68
CA ALA A 262 -9.09 30.08 -6.81
C ALA A 262 -8.06 31.01 -6.17
N LYS A 263 -7.76 30.75 -4.89
CA LYS A 263 -6.80 31.50 -4.08
C LYS A 263 -5.66 30.57 -3.61
N PRO A 264 -4.42 31.06 -3.60
CA PRO A 264 -3.32 30.39 -2.90
C PRO A 264 -3.65 30.18 -1.42
N HIS A 265 -3.20 29.06 -0.85
CA HIS A 265 -3.30 28.75 0.59
C HIS A 265 -2.27 27.67 0.93
N GLY A 266 -1.69 27.73 2.13
CA GLY A 266 -0.72 26.73 2.58
C GLY A 266 0.41 26.51 1.55
N GLU A 267 0.56 25.27 1.10
CA GLU A 267 1.56 24.86 0.10
C GLU A 267 1.09 25.05 -1.36
N TRP A 268 -0.15 25.51 -1.57
CA TRP A 268 -0.77 25.71 -2.87
C TRP A 268 -0.63 27.15 -3.35
N SER A 269 -0.14 27.30 -4.58
CA SER A 269 -0.01 28.59 -5.27
C SER A 269 -0.53 28.48 -6.70
N ILE A 270 -0.66 29.63 -7.37
CA ILE A 270 -1.22 29.69 -8.72
C ILE A 270 -0.32 30.54 -9.60
N ILE A 271 -0.02 30.03 -10.79
CA ILE A 271 0.73 30.75 -11.82
C ILE A 271 -0.17 31.08 -12.99
N GLU A 272 0.12 32.17 -13.68
CA GLU A 272 -0.54 32.53 -14.94
C GLU A 272 0.39 32.18 -16.10
N ARG A 273 0.01 31.20 -16.92
CA ARG A 273 0.82 30.73 -18.06
C ARG A 273 0.74 31.68 -19.25
N SER A 274 -0.43 32.29 -19.42
CA SER A 274 -0.78 33.27 -20.43
C SER A 274 -2.05 34.00 -19.96
N PRO A 275 -2.41 35.17 -20.52
CA PRO A 275 -3.58 35.92 -20.07
C PRO A 275 -4.82 35.05 -19.92
N GLY A 276 -5.33 34.94 -18.70
CA GLY A 276 -6.53 34.15 -18.36
C GLY A 276 -6.34 32.64 -18.22
N ILE A 277 -5.13 32.09 -18.40
CA ILE A 277 -4.83 30.67 -18.23
C ILE A 277 -4.03 30.47 -16.95
N ARG A 278 -4.71 30.02 -15.90
CA ARG A 278 -4.14 29.78 -14.56
C ARG A 278 -3.87 28.30 -14.33
N GLN A 279 -2.76 27.99 -13.67
CA GLN A 279 -2.32 26.63 -13.35
C GLN A 279 -2.01 26.50 -11.86
N TRP A 280 -2.41 25.38 -11.27
CA TRP A 280 -2.06 25.03 -9.90
C TRP A 280 -0.56 24.71 -9.77
N THR A 281 0.02 25.16 -8.67
CA THR A 281 1.35 24.76 -8.21
C THR A 281 1.24 24.22 -6.80
N PHE A 282 2.04 23.22 -6.47
CA PHE A 282 2.15 22.66 -5.12
C PHE A 282 3.61 22.60 -4.72
N ARG A 283 3.94 23.11 -3.53
CA ARG A 283 5.32 23.21 -3.03
C ARG A 283 6.27 23.87 -4.04
N GLY A 284 5.76 24.91 -4.72
CA GLY A 284 6.51 25.65 -5.74
C GLY A 284 6.64 24.95 -7.11
N LYS A 285 6.06 23.77 -7.31
CA LYS A 285 6.13 23.04 -8.58
C LYS A 285 4.83 23.15 -9.38
N PRO A 286 4.84 23.59 -10.65
CA PRO A 286 3.69 23.53 -11.53
C PRO A 286 3.21 22.10 -11.77
N LEU A 287 1.88 21.94 -11.81
CA LEU A 287 1.24 20.62 -11.85
C LEU A 287 0.67 20.28 -13.22
N TYR A 288 0.83 19.04 -13.65
CA TYR A 288 0.39 18.54 -14.95
C TYR A 288 -0.28 17.17 -14.83
N THR A 289 -1.08 16.79 -15.82
CA THR A 289 -1.46 15.41 -16.10
C THR A 289 -0.80 14.94 -17.39
N TYR A 290 -0.52 13.65 -17.50
CA TYR A 290 0.05 13.06 -18.71
C TYR A 290 -1.05 12.71 -19.71
N ARG A 291 -1.02 13.30 -20.92
CA ARG A 291 -2.08 13.19 -21.94
C ARG A 291 -2.12 11.86 -22.66
N ILE A 292 -0.96 11.21 -22.78
CA ILE A 292 -0.83 9.95 -23.52
C ILE A 292 -1.46 8.81 -22.72
N GLU A 293 -1.37 8.89 -21.39
CA GLU A 293 -1.98 7.92 -20.49
C GLU A 293 -3.45 8.27 -20.19
N LYS A 294 -4.31 7.26 -20.29
CA LYS A 294 -5.76 7.40 -20.06
C LYS A 294 -6.22 6.64 -18.82
N ARG A 295 -5.39 5.80 -18.24
CA ARG A 295 -5.65 5.10 -16.97
C ARG A 295 -5.60 6.09 -15.82
N THR A 296 -6.58 5.96 -14.94
CA THR A 296 -6.58 6.69 -13.67
C THR A 296 -5.45 6.17 -12.79
N ARG A 297 -4.88 7.05 -11.96
CA ARG A 297 -3.88 6.72 -10.95
C ARG A 297 -2.58 6.07 -11.49
N SER A 298 -2.30 6.22 -12.80
CA SER A 298 -1.07 5.70 -13.42
C SER A 298 0.20 6.39 -12.91
N MET A 299 1.31 5.66 -12.91
CA MET A 299 2.66 6.16 -12.61
C MET A 299 3.57 6.23 -13.84
N MET A 300 3.08 5.83 -15.01
CA MET A 300 3.88 5.75 -16.24
C MET A 300 4.39 7.11 -16.73
N GLY A 301 3.77 8.22 -16.33
CA GLY A 301 4.28 9.54 -16.66
C GLY A 301 5.70 9.77 -16.13
N SER A 302 6.05 9.15 -14.99
CA SER A 302 7.39 9.24 -14.39
C SER A 302 8.46 8.47 -15.15
N ASP A 303 8.09 7.66 -16.14
CA ASP A 303 9.08 7.03 -17.05
C ASP A 303 9.71 8.07 -17.99
N ASN A 304 9.10 9.25 -18.13
CA ASN A 304 9.66 10.36 -18.88
C ASN A 304 10.76 11.04 -18.03
N PRO A 305 12.00 11.16 -18.52
CA PRO A 305 13.09 11.74 -17.74
C PRO A 305 12.76 13.13 -17.18
N GLY A 306 12.95 13.29 -15.87
CA GLY A 306 12.70 14.55 -15.16
C GLY A 306 11.23 14.84 -14.84
N TRP A 307 10.33 13.87 -15.02
CA TRP A 307 8.93 13.94 -14.59
C TRP A 307 8.70 13.03 -13.40
N HIS A 308 7.92 13.50 -12.44
CA HIS A 308 7.66 12.77 -11.20
C HIS A 308 6.20 12.86 -10.82
N ASN A 309 5.63 11.76 -10.34
CA ASN A 309 4.34 11.76 -9.68
C ASN A 309 4.39 12.67 -8.44
N VAL A 310 3.32 13.41 -8.19
CA VAL A 310 3.23 14.33 -7.05
C VAL A 310 2.52 13.64 -5.91
N PHE A 311 3.15 13.65 -4.74
CA PHE A 311 2.60 13.11 -3.50
C PHE A 311 2.43 14.23 -2.48
N THR A 312 1.32 14.24 -1.73
CA THR A 312 1.16 15.11 -0.55
C THR A 312 2.10 14.66 0.57
N GLN A 313 2.32 13.34 0.66
CA GLN A 313 3.23 12.68 1.59
C GLN A 313 3.82 11.42 0.96
N ARG A 314 5.12 11.18 1.14
CA ARG A 314 5.77 9.90 0.81
C ARG A 314 6.05 9.10 2.08
N ALA A 315 5.99 7.79 2.00
CA ALA A 315 6.48 6.90 3.05
C ALA A 315 8.00 7.06 3.21
N TYR A 316 8.55 6.68 4.37
CA TYR A 316 10.00 6.68 4.51
C TYR A 316 10.63 5.49 3.80
N SER A 317 11.92 5.63 3.51
CA SER A 317 12.69 4.56 2.86
C SER A 317 12.57 3.26 3.65
N PRO A 318 12.35 2.13 2.96
CA PRO A 318 12.36 0.83 3.59
C PRO A 318 13.81 0.50 4.03
N PRO A 319 14.03 -0.57 4.82
CA PRO A 319 15.37 -1.00 5.20
C PRO A 319 16.34 -1.00 4.02
N SER A 320 17.56 -0.49 4.24
CA SER A 320 18.57 -0.30 3.19
C SER A 320 19.05 -1.61 2.55
N GLU A 321 18.70 -2.75 3.14
CA GLU A 321 18.94 -4.08 2.59
C GLU A 321 18.00 -4.43 1.43
N PHE A 322 16.89 -3.71 1.27
CA PHE A 322 15.95 -3.94 0.19
C PHE A 322 16.32 -3.19 -1.08
N THR A 323 15.95 -3.78 -2.21
CA THR A 323 16.18 -3.26 -3.55
C THR A 323 14.85 -3.09 -4.28
N ILE A 324 14.89 -2.40 -5.43
CA ILE A 324 13.77 -2.30 -6.36
C ILE A 324 14.09 -3.20 -7.55
N GLN A 325 13.12 -3.98 -7.99
CA GLN A 325 13.25 -4.79 -9.20
C GLN A 325 12.12 -4.47 -10.18
N ASP A 326 12.49 -4.33 -11.45
CA ASP A 326 11.53 -4.32 -12.55
C ASP A 326 10.93 -5.72 -12.69
N SER A 327 9.61 -5.79 -12.79
CA SER A 327 8.86 -7.02 -12.97
C SER A 327 7.97 -6.93 -14.22
N ARG A 328 7.22 -7.99 -14.50
CA ARG A 328 6.40 -8.14 -15.72
C ARG A 328 5.37 -7.02 -15.90
N ILE A 329 4.85 -6.45 -14.82
CA ILE A 329 3.73 -5.48 -14.85
C ILE A 329 3.97 -4.21 -14.04
N GLY A 330 5.21 -3.96 -13.62
CA GLY A 330 5.54 -2.82 -12.77
C GLY A 330 6.83 -3.07 -11.97
N GLN A 331 6.92 -2.51 -10.77
CA GLN A 331 8.10 -2.59 -9.92
C GLN A 331 7.74 -3.13 -8.54
N VAL A 332 8.62 -3.96 -7.99
CA VAL A 332 8.44 -4.61 -6.69
C VAL A 332 9.60 -4.29 -5.76
N LEU A 333 9.31 -4.32 -4.45
CA LEU A 333 10.34 -4.38 -3.43
C LEU A 333 10.95 -5.79 -3.43
N ALA A 334 12.26 -5.88 -3.33
CA ALA A 334 12.99 -7.13 -3.30
C ALA A 334 14.04 -7.15 -2.19
N ASP A 335 14.50 -8.34 -1.82
CA ASP A 335 15.64 -8.50 -0.91
C ASP A 335 16.97 -8.11 -1.58
N ALA A 336 18.06 -8.24 -0.82
CA ALA A 336 19.41 -7.93 -1.30
C ALA A 336 19.89 -8.84 -2.45
N SER A 337 19.21 -9.98 -2.69
CA SER A 337 19.48 -10.90 -3.80
C SER A 337 18.59 -10.65 -5.02
N GLY A 338 17.63 -9.72 -4.92
CA GLY A 338 16.67 -9.39 -5.97
C GLY A 338 15.40 -10.25 -5.94
N LYS A 339 15.23 -11.15 -4.96
CA LYS A 339 13.97 -11.91 -4.79
C LYS A 339 12.87 -10.99 -4.27
N THR A 340 11.69 -11.07 -4.87
CA THR A 340 10.54 -10.25 -4.50
C THR A 340 10.13 -10.46 -3.04
N ILE A 341 9.77 -9.36 -2.38
CA ILE A 341 9.17 -9.37 -1.04
C ILE A 341 7.68 -9.63 -1.17
N TYR A 342 7.16 -10.52 -0.33
CA TYR A 342 5.76 -10.89 -0.23
C TYR A 342 5.18 -10.58 1.14
N LEU A 343 3.92 -10.16 1.14
CA LEU A 343 3.10 -10.02 2.34
C LEU A 343 2.06 -11.13 2.38
N TYR A 344 1.86 -11.68 3.57
CA TYR A 344 0.73 -12.54 3.84
C TYR A 344 -0.47 -11.68 4.30
N HIS A 345 -1.62 -11.92 3.70
CA HIS A 345 -2.90 -11.27 4.03
C HIS A 345 -3.88 -12.33 4.52
N CYS A 346 -4.55 -12.04 5.64
CA CYS A 346 -5.44 -13.00 6.26
C CYS A 346 -6.58 -12.31 7.03
N ASN A 347 -7.83 -12.64 6.68
CA ASN A 347 -9.01 -12.38 7.49
C ASN A 347 -9.80 -13.68 7.68
N ASP A 348 -10.12 -14.01 8.93
CA ASP A 348 -10.96 -15.16 9.21
C ASP A 348 -12.40 -14.94 8.72
N ASP A 349 -13.15 -16.03 8.55
CA ASP A 349 -14.53 -15.98 8.09
C ASP A 349 -15.55 -15.92 9.24
N ALA A 350 -15.18 -15.41 10.41
CA ALA A 350 -16.14 -15.17 11.48
C ALA A 350 -16.95 -13.88 11.24
N LEU A 351 -18.02 -13.66 12.01
CA LEU A 351 -18.84 -12.45 11.89
C LEU A 351 -18.09 -11.17 12.32
N ASP A 352 -16.94 -11.27 12.97
CA ASP A 352 -16.08 -10.15 13.36
C ASP A 352 -14.87 -9.93 12.43
N GLN A 353 -14.65 -10.84 11.45
CA GLN A 353 -13.61 -10.83 10.40
C GLN A 353 -12.23 -10.44 10.93
N GLN A 354 -11.74 -11.17 11.94
CA GLN A 354 -10.48 -10.82 12.59
C GLN A 354 -9.30 -11.10 11.67
N SER A 355 -8.26 -10.28 11.76
CA SER A 355 -7.02 -10.47 11.01
C SER A 355 -6.23 -11.68 11.52
N CYS A 356 -5.71 -12.51 10.62
CA CYS A 356 -4.93 -13.71 10.94
C CYS A 356 -3.51 -13.72 10.35
N ASP A 357 -2.97 -12.53 10.07
CA ASP A 357 -1.71 -12.34 9.33
C ASP A 357 -0.54 -11.83 10.18
N SER A 358 -0.70 -11.83 11.51
CA SER A 358 0.32 -11.40 12.45
C SER A 358 0.84 -12.57 13.29
N PRO A 359 2.06 -12.49 13.84
CA PRO A 359 2.61 -13.51 14.75
C PRO A 359 1.85 -13.71 16.08
N GLU A 360 0.84 -12.88 16.35
CA GLU A 360 -0.03 -12.96 17.53
C GLU A 360 -1.41 -13.52 17.21
N SER A 361 -1.70 -13.75 15.93
CA SER A 361 -2.96 -14.30 15.46
C SER A 361 -2.77 -15.71 14.87
N PRO A 362 -3.85 -16.50 14.69
CA PRO A 362 -3.73 -17.92 14.38
C PRO A 362 -2.94 -18.20 13.10
N GLN A 363 -1.82 -18.93 13.24
CA GLN A 363 -0.89 -19.21 12.15
C GLN A 363 -1.31 -20.39 11.27
N GLN A 364 -2.34 -21.14 11.67
CA GLN A 364 -2.86 -22.31 10.97
C GLN A 364 -3.32 -21.96 9.56
N TYR A 365 -3.92 -20.78 9.35
CA TYR A 365 -4.32 -20.31 8.03
C TYR A 365 -3.13 -20.18 7.09
N ARG A 366 -2.05 -19.53 7.54
CA ARG A 366 -0.83 -19.37 6.75
C ARG A 366 -0.22 -20.71 6.41
N LEU A 367 -0.04 -21.56 7.42
CA LEU A 367 0.57 -22.89 7.27
C LEU A 367 -0.24 -23.80 6.33
N ALA A 368 -1.57 -23.70 6.35
CA ALA A 368 -2.42 -24.39 5.39
C ALA A 368 -2.10 -23.98 3.94
N ILE A 369 -1.96 -22.67 3.70
CA ILE A 369 -1.72 -22.11 2.36
C ILE A 369 -0.31 -22.43 1.86
N CYS A 370 0.74 -22.08 2.61
CA CYS A 370 2.11 -22.19 2.10
C CYS A 370 2.72 -23.61 2.20
N GLY A 371 2.20 -24.47 3.08
CA GLY A 371 2.90 -25.70 3.45
C GLY A 371 2.03 -26.91 3.73
N ASN A 372 0.71 -26.85 3.51
CA ASN A 372 -0.22 -27.92 3.88
C ASN A 372 -0.01 -28.36 5.35
N PHE A 373 0.08 -27.38 6.25
CA PHE A 373 0.37 -27.54 7.68
C PHE A 373 1.78 -28.03 8.04
N ASP A 374 2.66 -28.29 7.07
CA ASP A 374 4.07 -28.56 7.34
C ASP A 374 4.88 -27.23 7.31
N PRO A 375 5.42 -26.78 8.44
CA PRO A 375 6.19 -25.54 8.48
C PRO A 375 7.50 -25.60 7.70
N LYS A 376 8.09 -26.79 7.49
CA LYS A 376 9.30 -26.93 6.68
C LYS A 376 8.99 -26.72 5.21
N VAL A 377 7.87 -27.27 4.73
CA VAL A 377 7.39 -27.01 3.37
C VAL A 377 7.09 -25.53 3.22
N CYS A 378 6.37 -24.93 4.16
CA CYS A 378 6.07 -23.49 4.13
C CYS A 378 7.34 -22.63 4.07
N GLN A 379 8.38 -22.96 4.84
CA GLN A 379 9.65 -22.23 4.83
C GLN A 379 10.45 -22.40 3.53
N VAL A 380 10.14 -23.39 2.70
CA VAL A 380 10.69 -23.53 1.34
C VAL A 380 9.84 -22.76 0.34
N THR A 381 8.51 -22.87 0.42
CA THR A 381 7.56 -22.17 -0.46
C THR A 381 7.63 -20.66 -0.29
N PHE A 382 7.50 -20.18 0.95
CA PHE A 382 7.56 -18.78 1.34
C PHE A 382 8.56 -18.59 2.49
N PRO A 383 9.87 -18.56 2.20
CA PRO A 383 10.89 -18.34 3.22
C PRO A 383 10.74 -16.96 3.87
N TYR A 384 10.87 -16.88 5.19
CA TYR A 384 10.97 -15.60 5.89
C TYR A 384 12.19 -14.80 5.43
N VAL A 385 12.03 -13.48 5.29
CA VAL A 385 13.15 -12.58 5.04
C VAL A 385 13.86 -12.29 6.36
N LYS A 386 15.04 -12.91 6.53
CA LYS A 386 15.84 -12.76 7.75
C LYS A 386 16.43 -11.35 7.82
N ALA A 387 16.39 -10.76 9.01
CA ALA A 387 17.09 -9.52 9.29
C ALA A 387 18.52 -9.81 9.74
N ARG A 388 19.48 -8.94 9.36
CA ARG A 388 20.84 -9.05 9.90
C ARG A 388 20.86 -8.70 11.38
N SER A 389 21.84 -9.24 12.10
CA SER A 389 22.03 -8.92 13.52
C SER A 389 22.18 -7.40 13.71
N GLY A 390 21.36 -6.82 14.58
CA GLY A 390 21.37 -5.38 14.87
C GLY A 390 20.75 -4.50 13.78
N ALA A 391 20.10 -5.08 12.77
CA ALA A 391 19.39 -4.33 11.74
C ALA A 391 18.30 -3.44 12.36
N LYS A 392 18.14 -2.25 11.77
CA LYS A 392 17.14 -1.25 12.15
C LYS A 392 16.58 -0.60 10.90
N ALA A 393 15.35 -0.14 10.98
CA ALA A 393 14.74 0.68 9.94
C ALA A 393 14.64 2.13 10.40
N ASP A 394 14.76 3.06 9.46
CA ASP A 394 14.44 4.47 9.69
C ASP A 394 12.92 4.72 9.66
N SER A 395 12.19 3.81 9.00
CA SER A 395 10.73 3.77 8.91
C SER A 395 10.09 3.09 10.12
N ALA A 396 9.00 3.67 10.63
CA ALA A 396 8.17 3.06 11.67
C ALA A 396 7.30 1.90 11.11
N LEU A 397 7.15 1.82 9.79
CA LEU A 397 6.44 0.71 9.14
C LEU A 397 7.25 -0.57 9.12
N TRP A 398 8.56 -0.51 9.38
CA TRP A 398 9.45 -1.66 9.31
C TRP A 398 10.07 -1.94 10.66
N SER A 399 10.02 -3.20 11.08
CA SER A 399 10.63 -3.64 12.34
C SER A 399 11.36 -4.97 12.15
N VAL A 400 12.25 -5.27 13.09
CA VAL A 400 12.81 -6.61 13.25
C VAL A 400 12.09 -7.28 14.40
N ILE A 401 11.57 -8.47 14.17
CA ILE A 401 10.86 -9.25 15.17
C ILE A 401 11.47 -10.65 15.27
N ASP A 402 11.46 -11.21 16.48
CA ASP A 402 11.89 -12.58 16.70
C ASP A 402 10.68 -13.51 16.66
N ILE A 403 10.78 -14.58 15.87
CA ILE A 403 9.72 -15.58 15.70
C ILE A 403 10.27 -17.00 15.86
N ASP A 404 9.40 -17.93 16.25
CA ASP A 404 9.65 -19.35 16.05
C ASP A 404 9.32 -19.70 14.59
N PRO A 405 10.30 -20.10 13.76
CA PRO A 405 10.05 -20.36 12.34
C PRO A 405 9.09 -21.53 12.08
N ASN A 406 8.91 -22.45 13.04
CA ASN A 406 8.03 -23.60 12.88
C ASN A 406 6.56 -23.28 13.19
N THR A 407 6.31 -22.26 14.01
CA THR A 407 4.93 -21.85 14.31
C THR A 407 4.57 -20.55 13.60
N GLY A 408 5.53 -19.66 13.38
CA GLY A 408 5.34 -18.28 12.93
C GLY A 408 4.95 -17.32 14.05
N ASN A 409 4.76 -17.81 15.28
CA ASN A 409 4.45 -16.98 16.43
C ASN A 409 5.68 -16.22 16.90
N ARG A 410 5.47 -15.12 17.64
CA ARG A 410 6.57 -14.43 18.31
C ARG A 410 7.34 -15.38 19.21
N ALA A 411 8.66 -15.28 19.15
CA ALA A 411 9.54 -16.03 20.02
C ALA A 411 9.56 -15.43 21.43
N LEU A 412 9.69 -16.28 22.44
CA LEU A 412 10.02 -15.83 23.79
C LEU A 412 11.47 -15.32 23.84
N PRO A 413 11.80 -14.37 24.74
CA PRO A 413 13.18 -13.93 24.94
C PRO A 413 14.14 -15.11 25.17
N GLY A 414 15.17 -15.24 24.34
CA GLY A 414 16.17 -16.31 24.43
C GLY A 414 15.70 -17.69 23.95
N GLN A 415 14.54 -17.79 23.30
CA GLN A 415 14.03 -19.05 22.76
C GLN A 415 15.01 -19.67 21.75
N ARG A 416 15.40 -20.93 22.00
CA ARG A 416 16.31 -21.66 21.12
C ARG A 416 15.65 -21.91 19.76
N GLY A 417 16.36 -21.59 18.68
CA GLY A 417 15.88 -21.78 17.31
C GLY A 417 15.00 -20.65 16.79
N ALA A 418 14.77 -19.59 17.59
CA ALA A 418 14.17 -18.36 17.11
C ALA A 418 15.03 -17.71 16.03
N ILE A 419 14.38 -17.03 15.09
CA ILE A 419 15.02 -16.25 14.04
C ILE A 419 14.51 -14.82 14.07
N SER A 420 15.41 -13.87 13.77
CA SER A 420 15.05 -12.47 13.58
C SER A 420 14.69 -12.23 12.12
N VAL A 421 13.50 -11.69 11.88
CA VAL A 421 12.95 -11.47 10.54
C VAL A 421 12.48 -10.04 10.37
N TRP A 422 12.50 -9.55 9.14
CA TRP A 422 11.87 -8.29 8.80
C TRP A 422 10.36 -8.42 8.87
N ALA A 423 9.71 -7.38 9.41
CA ALA A 423 8.28 -7.25 9.45
C ALA A 423 7.84 -5.88 8.90
N TYR A 424 6.77 -5.89 8.12
CA TYR A 424 6.09 -4.69 7.64
C TYR A 424 4.78 -4.53 8.39
N ARG A 425 4.61 -3.42 9.11
CA ARG A 425 3.47 -3.13 9.99
C ARG A 425 3.20 -4.27 10.94
N ASP A 426 4.29 -4.74 11.56
CA ASP A 426 4.27 -5.79 12.58
C ASP A 426 3.89 -7.19 12.06
N ARG A 427 4.03 -7.44 10.75
CA ARG A 427 3.77 -8.73 10.09
C ARG A 427 5.03 -9.19 9.36
N PRO A 428 5.51 -10.43 9.54
CA PRO A 428 6.67 -10.94 8.83
C PRO A 428 6.51 -10.80 7.31
N VAL A 429 7.61 -10.51 6.63
CA VAL A 429 7.67 -10.52 5.17
C VAL A 429 8.44 -11.73 4.65
N TYR A 430 8.13 -12.14 3.42
CA TYR A 430 8.58 -13.40 2.84
C TYR A 430 9.25 -13.18 1.48
N THR A 431 10.05 -14.15 1.03
CA THR A 431 10.37 -14.36 -0.39
C THR A 431 9.55 -15.52 -0.92
N TYR A 432 9.65 -15.83 -2.23
CA TYR A 432 9.08 -17.05 -2.80
C TYR A 432 10.17 -18.01 -3.30
N GLY A 433 9.99 -19.30 -3.04
CA GLY A 433 10.97 -20.35 -3.34
C GLY A 433 11.25 -20.47 -4.83
N GLU A 434 10.23 -20.33 -5.67
CA GLU A 434 10.33 -20.50 -7.14
C GLU A 434 10.54 -19.17 -7.90
N ASP A 435 10.87 -18.08 -7.20
CA ASP A 435 11.43 -16.89 -7.86
C ASP A 435 12.91 -17.16 -8.19
N GLU A 436 13.26 -17.34 -9.45
CA GLU A 436 14.61 -17.73 -9.85
C GLU A 436 15.48 -16.53 -10.25
N LYS A 437 14.84 -15.46 -10.71
CA LYS A 437 15.51 -14.25 -11.22
C LYS A 437 15.05 -13.00 -10.48
N PRO A 438 15.89 -11.95 -10.43
CA PRO A 438 15.47 -10.67 -9.88
C PRO A 438 14.19 -10.15 -10.56
N GLY A 439 13.21 -9.76 -9.73
CA GLY A 439 11.91 -9.24 -10.21
C GLY A 439 10.89 -10.31 -10.61
N ASP A 440 11.22 -11.61 -10.49
CA ASP A 440 10.20 -12.68 -10.57
C ASP A 440 9.14 -12.46 -9.49
N VAL A 441 7.88 -12.69 -9.86
CA VAL A 441 6.71 -12.49 -8.98
C VAL A 441 5.84 -13.74 -8.94
N ASN A 442 6.45 -14.92 -8.98
CA ASN A 442 5.72 -16.19 -9.18
C ASN A 442 4.84 -16.54 -7.97
N GLY A 443 5.19 -16.05 -6.77
CA GLY A 443 4.36 -16.16 -5.57
C GLY A 443 3.22 -15.14 -5.46
N ASP A 444 3.03 -14.25 -6.45
CA ASP A 444 1.96 -13.25 -6.40
C ASP A 444 0.61 -13.87 -6.73
N ASN A 445 -0.42 -13.49 -5.99
CA ASN A 445 -1.76 -14.07 -6.05
C ASN A 445 -1.85 -15.51 -5.54
N PHE A 446 -0.92 -15.93 -4.69
CA PHE A 446 -0.91 -17.28 -4.13
C PHE A 446 -1.92 -17.38 -2.99
N GLY A 447 -2.80 -18.39 -3.01
CA GLY A 447 -3.84 -18.59 -2.00
C GLY A 447 -5.20 -18.01 -2.41
N GLU A 448 -6.05 -17.75 -1.43
CA GLU A 448 -7.47 -17.47 -1.69
C GLU A 448 -7.71 -16.04 -2.18
N PHE A 449 -8.70 -15.89 -3.05
CA PHE A 449 -9.07 -14.61 -3.66
C PHE A 449 -7.88 -13.90 -4.29
N ASN A 450 -7.04 -14.65 -5.03
CA ASN A 450 -5.80 -14.13 -5.61
C ASN A 450 -4.87 -13.55 -4.53
N GLY A 451 -4.73 -14.24 -3.40
CA GLY A 451 -3.89 -13.83 -2.26
C GLY A 451 -4.44 -12.65 -1.45
N ALA A 452 -5.65 -12.15 -1.75
CA ALA A 452 -6.25 -11.00 -1.09
C ALA A 452 -6.72 -11.28 0.35
N ARG A 453 -7.26 -12.48 0.59
CA ARG A 453 -7.95 -12.80 1.85
C ARG A 453 -7.21 -13.78 2.73
N ASN A 454 -6.62 -14.81 2.16
CA ASN A 454 -5.83 -15.82 2.87
C ASN A 454 -4.73 -16.29 1.92
N GLY A 455 -3.64 -15.52 1.85
CA GLY A 455 -2.60 -15.79 0.88
C GLY A 455 -1.53 -14.71 0.77
N PHE A 456 -0.68 -14.87 -0.23
CA PHE A 456 0.52 -14.05 -0.42
C PHE A 456 0.39 -13.14 -1.64
N LYS A 457 0.85 -11.90 -1.46
CA LYS A 457 0.88 -10.86 -2.48
C LYS A 457 2.27 -10.26 -2.55
N ALA A 458 2.77 -10.04 -3.75
CA ALA A 458 4.01 -9.32 -3.94
C ALA A 458 3.86 -7.88 -3.41
N PHE A 459 4.94 -7.35 -2.84
CA PHE A 459 5.05 -5.97 -2.39
C PHE A 459 5.27 -5.07 -3.62
N TRP A 460 4.20 -4.81 -4.36
CA TRP A 460 4.20 -3.91 -5.50
C TRP A 460 4.43 -2.47 -5.07
N LEU A 461 5.47 -1.83 -5.61
CA LEU A 461 5.74 -0.40 -5.48
C LEU A 461 4.94 0.39 -6.53
N ARG A 462 4.83 -0.23 -7.70
CA ARG A 462 4.09 0.26 -8.85
C ARG A 462 3.52 -0.94 -9.60
N ASP A 463 2.26 -0.85 -9.99
CA ASP A 463 1.61 -1.79 -10.90
C ASP A 463 0.87 -0.99 -11.96
N ASP A 464 1.22 -1.21 -13.22
CA ASP A 464 0.70 -0.42 -14.33
C ASP A 464 -0.67 -0.89 -14.83
N TYR A 465 -1.20 -2.02 -14.33
CA TYR A 465 -2.34 -2.72 -14.94
C TYR A 465 -3.41 -3.21 -13.98
N ARG A 466 -3.05 -3.59 -12.75
CA ARG A 466 -3.92 -4.32 -11.81
C ARG A 466 -4.07 -3.63 -10.46
N ASP A 467 -3.51 -2.44 -10.32
CA ASP A 467 -3.72 -1.59 -9.15
C ASP A 467 -3.22 -2.21 -7.83
N ASN A 468 -2.30 -3.18 -7.88
CA ASN A 468 -1.84 -3.94 -6.70
C ASN A 468 -1.06 -3.10 -5.67
N ALA A 469 -0.55 -1.93 -6.06
CA ALA A 469 0.16 -0.99 -5.19
C ALA A 469 -0.78 0.08 -4.57
N MET A 470 -2.04 0.11 -5.01
CA MET A 470 -2.99 1.16 -4.64
C MET A 470 -3.81 0.79 -3.41
N GLY A 471 -4.16 1.84 -2.67
CA GLY A 471 -5.09 1.78 -1.58
C GLY A 471 -6.54 2.00 -2.02
N ILE A 472 -7.35 2.43 -1.06
CA ILE A 472 -8.71 2.93 -1.22
C ILE A 472 -8.76 4.34 -0.65
N SER A 473 -9.49 5.26 -1.29
CA SER A 473 -9.71 6.57 -0.67
C SER A 473 -10.72 6.45 0.48
N LEU A 474 -10.71 7.40 1.44
CA LEU A 474 -11.75 7.42 2.46
C LEU A 474 -13.14 7.55 1.82
N LYS A 475 -13.25 8.35 0.76
CA LYS A 475 -14.48 8.51 -0.02
C LYS A 475 -14.97 7.21 -0.65
N ASP A 476 -14.07 6.35 -1.13
CA ASP A 476 -14.43 5.03 -1.65
C ASP A 476 -14.91 4.10 -0.51
N VAL A 477 -14.32 4.22 0.69
CA VAL A 477 -14.73 3.47 1.90
C VAL A 477 -16.08 3.96 2.43
N THR A 478 -16.31 5.27 2.43
CA THR A 478 -17.45 5.89 3.10
C THR A 478 -18.61 6.20 2.16
N GLY A 479 -18.35 6.30 0.86
CA GLY A 479 -19.24 6.85 -0.14
C GLY A 479 -19.35 8.38 -0.14
N ARG A 480 -18.47 9.11 0.59
CA ARG A 480 -18.51 10.57 0.73
C ARG A 480 -17.14 11.22 0.76
#